data_AF-A0AAX4JDM8-F1
#
_entry.id   AF-A0AAX4JDM8-F1
#
_cell.length_a   1.000
_cell.length_b   1.000
_cell.length_c   1.000
_cell.angle_alpha   90.00
_cell.angle_beta   90.00
_cell.angle_gamma   90.00
#
_symmetry.space_group_name_H-M   'P 1'
#
loop_
_entity.id
_entity.type
_entity.pdbx_description
1 polymer ?
#
loop_
_entity_poly.entity_id
_entity_poly.type
_entity_poly.pdbx_seq_one_letter_code
_entity_poly.pdbx_strand_id
1 'polypeptide(L)'
;MFSILNVTPSWNKKTKTFTNVKTDTSMIYFYSQTLELISKFFKEVGCQEKQSLKILQEFLKLSNSSENLRLQSSRMNLLDDLRFLIISNLDDSPKENKKILENLHSLLHLIALVKNERLSPFYILNTWLNSNSLLKDENEILHAMRGNIGNLVKLYPECREAFEEISKIESHFRNKKISDTKYKLFKDEWEQKYKNIIPPKIRKIFMKDFSAEFHWTEILCYKLAYGNTNDNLEDTIKNIRNLIPENDELYFILINDYNSLIKNASGWTKLIYCLIYKLDDRSDIYESIISIGLNLFDVDWQVSLDYFSFTMYSDHYFNSIISKLEMNPVIFDFLFRYANRNDLSLDGLFKTYASSLLKTGDFLNYLNFINTRKIKNYEISSEFVKFLLLNLSKAKKHFTEEFLNSPLGEYLMVFDKLTLETEKLTIDEILFFINHHYTAHFINLILDNILELTVIPEIIIIKFLDLILYRQRDLLLNDREINNYKIQMINKLQFINQQ
;
A
#
# COMPACT_ATOMS: atom_id res chain seq x y z
N MET A 1 -0.69 4.30 -41.80
CA MET A 1 0.75 4.57 -41.65
C MET A 1 0.91 5.73 -40.67
N PHE A 2 0.75 5.44 -39.37
CA PHE A 2 1.01 6.38 -38.27
C PHE A 2 1.88 5.64 -37.27
N SER A 3 3.05 6.22 -37.01
CA SER A 3 4.14 5.65 -36.25
C SER A 3 3.79 5.52 -34.77
N ILE A 4 3.91 4.29 -34.28
CA ILE A 4 4.06 3.98 -32.87
C ILE A 4 5.39 4.60 -32.43
N LEU A 5 5.32 5.75 -31.77
CA LEU A 5 6.47 6.28 -31.03
C LEU A 5 6.70 5.36 -29.83
N ASN A 6 7.66 4.45 -29.99
CA ASN A 6 8.37 3.80 -28.91
C ASN A 6 9.01 4.88 -28.04
N VAL A 7 8.31 5.30 -26.99
CA VAL A 7 8.91 6.00 -25.86
C VAL A 7 9.19 4.94 -24.82
N THR A 8 10.31 4.25 -24.99
CA THR A 8 11.01 3.62 -23.86
C THR A 8 11.40 4.74 -22.90
N PRO A 9 10.98 4.72 -21.63
CA PRO A 9 11.55 5.62 -20.64
C PRO A 9 13.00 5.18 -20.44
N SER A 10 13.94 6.02 -20.84
CA SER A 10 15.34 5.86 -20.48
C SER A 10 15.42 5.87 -18.95
N TRP A 11 15.66 4.70 -18.36
CA TRP A 11 16.06 4.55 -16.98
C TRP A 11 17.45 5.17 -16.82
N ASN A 12 17.49 6.50 -16.71
CA ASN A 12 18.65 7.19 -16.22
C ASN A 12 18.79 6.83 -14.74
N LYS A 13 19.75 5.94 -14.47
CA LYS A 13 20.36 5.68 -13.17
C LYS A 13 20.88 6.99 -12.57
N LYS A 14 19.99 7.76 -11.95
CA LYS A 14 20.31 8.59 -10.80
C LYS A 14 19.46 8.05 -9.67
N THR A 15 19.94 6.97 -9.07
CA THR A 15 19.59 6.59 -7.70
C THR A 15 19.87 7.81 -6.82
N LYS A 16 18.85 8.66 -6.64
CA LYS A 16 18.73 9.37 -5.38
C LYS A 16 18.73 8.28 -4.33
N THR A 17 19.73 8.32 -3.46
CA THR A 17 19.76 7.54 -2.24
C THR A 17 18.47 7.83 -1.50
N PHE A 18 17.48 6.96 -1.68
CA PHE A 18 16.40 6.81 -0.72
C PHE A 18 17.12 6.52 0.59
N THR A 19 17.02 7.44 1.53
CA THR A 19 17.31 7.11 2.92
C THR A 19 16.45 5.91 3.23
N ASN A 20 17.09 4.74 3.39
CA ASN A 20 16.48 3.53 3.91
C ASN A 20 15.90 3.89 5.29
N VAL A 21 14.68 4.38 5.32
CA VAL A 21 13.82 4.20 6.47
C VAL A 21 13.61 2.69 6.49
N LYS A 22 14.30 1.99 7.39
CA LYS A 22 13.92 0.63 7.75
C LYS A 22 12.44 0.70 8.09
N THR A 23 11.59 0.19 7.20
CA THR A 23 10.14 0.22 7.35
C THR A 23 9.78 -0.78 8.44
N ASP A 24 9.70 -0.25 9.65
CA ASP A 24 9.30 -0.97 10.85
C ASP A 24 7.82 -1.35 10.74
N THR A 25 7.51 -2.63 10.97
CA THR A 25 6.15 -3.19 11.03
C THR A 25 5.17 -2.37 11.88
N SER A 26 5.68 -1.59 12.84
CA SER A 26 4.88 -0.73 13.72
C SER A 26 4.10 0.38 13.00
N MET A 27 4.43 0.76 11.75
CA MET A 27 3.66 1.78 11.01
C MET A 27 2.56 1.21 10.10
N ILE A 28 2.48 -0.12 9.91
CA ILE A 28 1.49 -0.75 9.04
C ILE A 28 0.07 -0.38 9.46
N TYR A 29 -0.21 -0.49 10.76
CA TYR A 29 -1.52 -0.17 11.32
C TYR A 29 -1.92 1.29 11.04
N PHE A 30 -0.98 2.22 11.21
CA PHE A 30 -1.19 3.63 10.88
C PHE A 30 -1.53 3.84 9.40
N TYR A 31 -0.81 3.19 8.47
CA TYR A 31 -1.09 3.28 7.04
C TYR A 31 -2.46 2.69 6.66
N SER A 32 -2.81 1.54 7.23
CA SER A 32 -4.11 0.89 7.02
C SER A 32 -5.25 1.80 7.50
N GLN A 33 -5.18 2.30 8.74
CA GLN A 33 -6.19 3.21 9.30
C GLN A 33 -6.28 4.54 8.53
N THR A 34 -5.15 5.08 8.09
CA THR A 34 -5.16 6.28 7.26
C THR A 34 -5.86 6.02 5.91
N LEU A 35 -5.62 4.87 5.29
CA LEU A 35 -6.28 4.53 4.03
C LEU A 35 -7.80 4.38 4.18
N GLU A 36 -8.25 3.86 5.32
CA GLU A 36 -9.68 3.82 5.68
C GLU A 36 -10.26 5.25 5.78
N LEU A 37 -9.55 6.17 6.45
CA LEU A 37 -9.96 7.58 6.53
C LEU A 37 -9.98 8.26 5.16
N ILE A 38 -8.99 8.00 4.30
CA ILE A 38 -8.96 8.51 2.92
C ILE A 38 -10.14 7.96 2.13
N SER A 39 -10.46 6.67 2.28
CA SER A 39 -11.59 6.04 1.60
C SER A 39 -12.94 6.60 2.09
N LYS A 40 -13.07 6.85 3.40
CA LYS A 40 -14.23 7.53 4.00
C LYS A 40 -14.36 8.94 3.43
N PHE A 41 -13.28 9.70 3.39
CA PHE A 41 -13.23 11.04 2.80
C PHE A 41 -13.73 11.04 1.35
N PHE A 42 -13.25 10.12 0.50
CA PHE A 42 -13.71 10.07 -0.89
C PHE A 42 -15.21 9.77 -1.01
N LYS A 43 -15.75 8.88 -0.17
CA LYS A 43 -17.20 8.60 -0.12
C LYS A 43 -17.99 9.83 0.33
N GLU A 44 -17.52 10.56 1.33
CA GLU A 44 -18.15 11.78 1.83
C GLU A 44 -18.21 12.88 0.77
N VAL A 45 -17.19 12.99 -0.09
CA VAL A 45 -17.15 13.94 -1.20
C VAL A 45 -18.18 13.60 -2.30
N GLY A 46 -18.75 12.39 -2.27
CA GLY A 46 -19.85 11.96 -3.13
C GLY A 46 -19.50 10.86 -4.13
N CYS A 47 -18.35 10.21 -3.99
CA CYS A 47 -17.97 9.10 -4.86
C CYS A 47 -18.78 7.85 -4.47
N GLN A 48 -19.67 7.38 -5.36
CA GLN A 48 -20.51 6.19 -5.13
C GLN A 48 -19.93 4.90 -5.71
N GLU A 49 -18.81 5.03 -6.44
CA GLU A 49 -18.11 3.91 -7.05
C GLU A 49 -17.56 2.93 -6.00
N LYS A 50 -17.52 1.65 -6.37
CA LYS A 50 -16.92 0.59 -5.52
C LYS A 50 -15.44 0.36 -5.85
N GLN A 51 -15.02 0.70 -7.06
CA GLN A 51 -13.66 0.49 -7.55
C GLN A 51 -12.77 1.68 -7.15
N SER A 52 -11.69 1.41 -6.40
CA SER A 52 -10.80 2.42 -5.83
C SER A 52 -10.26 3.43 -6.86
N LEU A 53 -9.80 2.95 -8.01
CA LEU A 53 -9.32 3.82 -9.09
C LEU A 53 -10.40 4.79 -9.60
N LYS A 54 -11.65 4.33 -9.76
CA LYS A 54 -12.77 5.19 -10.19
C LYS A 54 -13.12 6.23 -9.13
N ILE A 55 -13.13 5.83 -7.85
CA ILE A 55 -13.31 6.74 -6.72
C ILE A 55 -12.29 7.88 -6.78
N LEU A 56 -11.00 7.57 -6.96
CA LEU A 56 -9.97 8.60 -7.06
C LEU A 56 -10.16 9.48 -8.31
N GLN A 57 -10.51 8.91 -9.46
CA GLN A 57 -10.77 9.69 -10.68
C GLN A 57 -11.95 10.66 -10.51
N GLU A 58 -13.02 10.26 -9.80
CA GLU A 58 -14.13 11.15 -9.47
C GLU A 58 -13.68 12.28 -8.55
N PHE A 59 -12.94 11.97 -7.49
CA PHE A 59 -12.34 12.97 -6.63
C PHE A 59 -11.48 13.98 -7.41
N LEU A 60 -10.61 13.52 -8.31
CA LEU A 60 -9.74 14.38 -9.13
C LEU A 60 -10.51 15.26 -10.14
N LYS A 61 -11.73 14.87 -10.52
CA LYS A 61 -12.62 15.72 -11.32
C LYS A 61 -13.25 16.80 -10.44
N LEU A 62 -13.69 16.44 -9.24
CA LEU A 62 -14.33 17.36 -8.28
C LEU A 62 -13.34 18.36 -7.68
N SER A 63 -12.10 17.95 -7.41
CA SER A 63 -11.05 18.78 -6.78
C SER A 63 -10.68 20.03 -7.58
N ASN A 64 -10.96 20.01 -8.89
CA ASN A 64 -10.72 21.14 -9.79
C ASN A 64 -11.85 22.17 -9.79
N SER A 65 -13.00 21.85 -9.19
CA SER A 65 -14.11 22.81 -9.00
C SER A 65 -13.89 23.61 -7.71
N SER A 66 -13.67 24.92 -7.83
CA SER A 66 -13.32 25.80 -6.70
C SER A 66 -14.46 26.09 -5.73
N GLU A 67 -15.70 25.73 -6.07
CA GLU A 67 -16.92 26.17 -5.36
C GLU A 67 -17.60 25.05 -4.54
N ASN A 68 -16.98 23.89 -4.41
CA ASN A 68 -17.61 22.78 -3.69
C ASN A 68 -17.43 22.92 -2.16
N LEU A 69 -18.38 23.60 -1.50
CA LEU A 69 -18.43 23.78 -0.04
C LEU A 69 -18.38 22.44 0.73
N ARG A 70 -18.96 21.38 0.16
CA ARG A 70 -18.93 20.04 0.75
C ARG A 70 -17.51 19.47 0.75
N LEU A 71 -16.76 19.65 -0.34
CA LEU A 71 -15.36 19.26 -0.42
C LEU A 71 -14.48 19.98 0.61
N GLN A 72 -14.69 21.28 0.82
CA GLN A 72 -13.94 22.04 1.83
C GLN A 72 -14.24 21.55 3.24
N SER A 73 -15.51 21.27 3.55
CA SER A 73 -15.91 20.72 4.84
C SER A 73 -15.31 19.32 5.07
N SER A 74 -15.39 18.43 4.07
CA SER A 74 -14.78 17.09 4.14
C SER A 74 -13.26 17.13 4.27
N ARG A 75 -12.57 18.11 3.68
CA ARG A 75 -11.12 18.30 3.86
C ARG A 75 -10.75 18.65 5.30
N MET A 76 -11.57 19.48 5.96
CA MET A 76 -11.35 19.81 7.37
C MET A 76 -11.63 18.62 8.28
N ASN A 77 -12.68 17.86 8.00
CA ASN A 77 -12.97 16.62 8.74
C ASN A 77 -11.83 15.59 8.59
N LEU A 78 -11.32 15.39 7.37
CA LEU A 78 -10.17 14.51 7.13
C LEU A 78 -8.95 14.99 7.93
N LEU A 79 -8.66 16.29 7.92
CA LEU A 79 -7.54 16.86 8.67
C LEU A 79 -7.65 16.58 10.17
N ASP A 80 -8.83 16.77 10.76
CA ASP A 80 -9.04 16.49 12.19
C ASP A 80 -9.00 14.99 12.49
N ASP A 81 -9.67 14.15 11.70
CA ASP A 81 -9.64 12.68 11.84
C ASP A 81 -8.19 12.15 11.81
N LEU A 82 -7.36 12.67 10.89
CA LEU A 82 -5.94 12.32 10.81
C LEU A 82 -5.15 12.76 12.04
N ARG A 83 -5.40 13.95 12.57
CA ARG A 83 -4.74 14.43 13.79
C ARG A 83 -5.09 13.54 14.99
N PHE A 84 -6.36 13.16 15.14
CA PHE A 84 -6.78 12.24 16.19
C PHE A 84 -6.14 10.87 16.04
N LEU A 85 -6.11 10.31 14.83
CA LEU A 85 -5.44 9.04 14.56
C LEU A 85 -3.96 9.11 14.90
N ILE A 86 -3.27 10.20 14.56
CA ILE A 86 -1.85 10.35 14.91
C ILE A 86 -1.67 10.33 16.43
N ILE A 87 -2.45 11.14 17.17
CA ILE A 87 -2.37 11.19 18.64
C ILE A 87 -2.60 9.81 19.24
N SER A 88 -3.61 9.07 18.78
CA SER A 88 -3.93 7.75 19.31
C SER A 88 -2.83 6.71 19.06
N ASN A 89 -1.94 6.95 18.09
CA ASN A 89 -0.81 6.06 17.79
C ASN A 89 0.49 6.50 18.49
N LEU A 90 0.55 7.66 19.16
CA LEU A 90 1.79 8.18 19.75
C LEU A 90 2.29 7.39 20.96
N ASP A 91 1.39 6.82 21.76
CA ASP A 91 1.75 6.14 23.00
C ASP A 91 2.30 4.73 22.77
N ASP A 92 1.78 4.04 21.75
CA ASP A 92 2.16 2.66 21.41
C ASP A 92 3.30 2.58 20.38
N SER A 93 3.73 3.71 19.82
CA SER A 93 4.74 3.75 18.77
C SER A 93 6.18 3.71 19.30
N PRO A 94 7.10 2.99 18.63
CA PRO A 94 8.54 3.10 18.89
C PRO A 94 9.03 4.55 18.79
N LYS A 95 10.11 4.87 19.51
CA LYS A 95 10.64 6.25 19.66
C LYS A 95 10.89 6.96 18.32
N GLU A 96 11.39 6.26 17.30
CA GLU A 96 11.64 6.84 15.98
C GLU A 96 10.34 7.22 15.26
N ASN A 97 9.34 6.33 15.29
CA ASN A 97 8.02 6.57 14.71
C ASN A 97 7.25 7.64 15.46
N LYS A 98 7.38 7.68 16.79
CA LYS A 98 6.78 8.73 17.62
C LYS A 98 7.22 10.12 17.17
N LYS A 99 8.52 10.32 16.91
CA LYS A 99 9.04 11.59 16.41
C LYS A 99 8.46 11.96 15.04
N ILE A 100 8.32 10.98 14.14
CA ILE A 100 7.70 11.18 12.82
C ILE A 100 6.24 11.60 12.98
N LEU A 101 5.48 10.87 13.79
CA LEU A 101 4.07 11.15 14.07
C LEU A 101 3.88 12.51 14.75
N GLU A 102 4.71 12.87 15.74
CA GLU A 102 4.70 14.20 16.38
C GLU A 102 4.92 15.32 15.36
N ASN A 103 5.86 15.14 14.43
CA ASN A 103 6.10 16.12 13.36
C ASN A 103 4.89 16.24 12.43
N LEU A 104 4.31 15.10 12.01
CA LEU A 104 3.11 15.10 11.16
C LEU A 104 1.92 15.76 11.85
N HIS A 105 1.67 15.41 13.12
CA HIS A 105 0.62 16.06 13.91
C HIS A 105 0.85 17.56 14.00
N SER A 106 2.10 17.99 14.25
CA SER A 106 2.45 19.41 14.33
C SER A 106 2.16 20.16 13.03
N LEU A 107 2.51 19.58 11.88
CA LEU A 107 2.23 20.16 10.55
C LEU A 107 0.73 20.24 10.29
N LEU A 108 -0.02 19.15 10.54
CA LEU A 108 -1.48 19.14 10.38
C LEU A 108 -2.18 20.13 11.31
N HIS A 109 -1.68 20.29 12.55
CA HIS A 109 -2.21 21.29 13.47
C HIS A 109 -1.98 22.71 12.95
N LEU A 110 -0.81 23.03 12.39
CA LEU A 110 -0.56 24.34 11.78
C LEU A 110 -1.52 24.60 10.61
N ILE A 111 -1.73 23.61 9.75
CA ILE A 111 -2.67 23.69 8.63
C ILE A 111 -4.08 24.00 9.12
N ALA A 112 -4.53 23.33 10.19
CA ALA A 112 -5.87 23.55 10.77
C ALA A 112 -6.02 24.99 11.28
N LEU A 113 -4.98 25.53 11.92
CA LEU A 113 -4.98 26.90 12.42
C LEU A 113 -4.94 27.94 11.29
N VAL A 114 -4.11 27.74 10.26
CA VAL A 114 -4.00 28.65 9.11
C VAL A 114 -5.31 28.72 8.31
N LYS A 115 -6.02 27.59 8.18
CA LYS A 115 -7.33 27.56 7.50
C LYS A 115 -8.45 28.24 8.29
N ASN A 116 -8.23 28.62 9.55
CA ASN A 116 -9.21 29.35 10.33
C ASN A 116 -9.06 30.87 10.13
N GLU A 117 -9.86 31.41 9.21
CA GLU A 117 -9.85 32.84 8.83
C GLU A 117 -10.13 33.82 9.99
N ARG A 118 -10.62 33.33 11.13
CA ARG A 118 -10.91 34.17 12.31
C ARG A 118 -9.66 34.43 13.18
N LEU A 119 -8.60 33.65 13.01
CA LEU A 119 -7.39 33.76 13.82
C LEU A 119 -6.40 34.75 13.19
N SER A 120 -5.81 35.62 14.02
CA SER A 120 -4.71 36.45 13.55
C SER A 120 -3.42 35.61 13.40
N PRO A 121 -2.47 36.04 12.57
CA PRO A 121 -1.19 35.34 12.41
C PRO A 121 -0.43 35.10 13.71
N PHE A 122 -0.48 36.07 14.65
CA PHE A 122 0.06 35.88 15.99
C PHE A 122 -0.62 34.74 16.74
N TYR A 123 -1.96 34.71 16.76
CA TYR A 123 -2.70 33.65 17.45
C TYR A 123 -2.47 32.27 16.84
N ILE A 124 -2.32 32.17 15.52
CA ILE A 124 -1.96 30.92 14.83
C ILE A 124 -0.61 30.40 15.35
N LEU A 125 0.45 31.22 15.28
CA LEU A 125 1.79 30.78 15.70
C LEU A 125 1.89 30.54 17.21
N ASN A 126 1.28 31.41 18.03
CA ASN A 126 1.27 31.23 19.48
C ASN A 126 0.60 29.90 19.87
N THR A 127 -0.58 29.62 19.33
CA THR A 127 -1.32 28.38 19.62
C THR A 127 -0.55 27.16 19.17
N TRP A 128 0.03 27.21 17.96
CA TRP A 128 0.81 26.12 17.40
C TRP A 128 2.09 25.83 18.22
N LEU A 129 2.88 26.87 18.54
CA LEU A 129 4.12 26.73 19.32
C LEU A 129 3.85 26.15 20.71
N ASN A 130 2.79 26.61 21.38
CA ASN A 130 2.47 26.12 22.72
C ASN A 130 1.92 24.69 22.76
N SER A 131 1.35 24.22 21.65
CA SER A 131 0.81 22.87 21.56
C SER A 131 1.83 21.83 21.09
N ASN A 132 2.81 22.25 20.28
CA ASN A 132 3.75 21.33 19.63
C ASN A 132 5.20 21.47 20.09
N SER A 133 5.56 22.59 20.71
CA SER A 133 6.91 22.85 21.24
C SER A 133 6.81 23.06 22.74
N LEU A 134 6.73 21.94 23.47
CA LEU A 134 6.48 21.92 24.92
C LEU A 134 7.51 22.80 25.63
N LEU A 135 7.02 23.86 26.27
CA LEU A 135 7.85 24.76 27.03
C LEU A 135 7.90 24.29 28.48
N LYS A 136 9.09 24.26 29.06
CA LYS A 136 9.21 24.13 30.52
C LYS A 136 8.63 25.39 31.17
N ASP A 137 7.85 25.21 32.23
CA ASP A 137 7.15 26.30 32.94
C ASP A 137 8.10 27.40 33.43
N GLU A 138 9.37 27.08 33.66
CA GLU A 138 10.43 27.98 34.13
C GLU A 138 11.05 28.85 33.02
N ASN A 139 10.73 28.64 31.73
CA ASN A 139 11.34 29.40 30.64
C ASN A 139 10.60 30.74 30.39
N GLU A 140 10.89 31.72 31.24
CA GLU A 140 10.33 33.07 31.21
C GLU A 140 10.50 33.81 29.86
N ILE A 141 11.63 33.59 29.17
CA ILE A 141 11.94 34.30 27.92
C ILE A 141 11.01 33.84 26.80
N LEU A 142 10.89 32.52 26.61
CA LEU A 142 10.01 31.98 25.58
C LEU A 142 8.54 32.16 25.95
N HIS A 143 8.18 32.14 27.24
CA HIS A 143 6.83 32.54 27.66
C HIS A 143 6.52 33.99 27.30
N ALA A 144 7.47 34.92 27.48
CA ALA A 144 7.30 36.31 27.06
C ALA A 144 7.27 36.47 25.54
N MET A 145 8.17 35.83 24.80
CA MET A 145 8.20 35.90 23.32
C MET A 145 6.91 35.36 22.68
N ARG A 146 6.38 34.26 23.20
CA ARG A 146 5.12 33.69 22.72
C ARG A 146 3.91 34.48 23.20
N GLY A 147 4.02 35.31 24.24
CA GLY A 147 2.89 36.03 24.82
C GLY A 147 2.04 35.21 25.80
N ASN A 148 2.64 34.23 26.47
CA ASN A 148 2.00 33.39 27.50
C ASN A 148 1.91 34.12 28.83
N ILE A 149 1.13 35.20 28.86
CA ILE A 149 1.02 36.08 30.03
C ILE A 149 0.63 35.34 31.30
N GLY A 150 -0.29 34.37 31.21
CA GLY A 150 -0.71 33.57 32.37
C GLY A 150 0.45 32.81 33.03
N ASN A 151 1.41 32.30 32.26
CA ASN A 151 2.59 31.61 32.81
C ASN A 151 3.59 32.60 33.40
N LEU A 152 3.76 33.78 32.79
CA LEU A 152 4.56 34.86 33.38
C LEU A 152 3.99 35.33 34.72
N VAL A 153 2.66 35.45 34.84
CA VAL A 153 1.99 35.80 36.11
C VAL A 153 2.20 34.71 37.17
N LYS A 154 2.29 33.43 36.80
CA LYS A 154 2.62 32.36 37.74
C LYS A 154 4.08 32.46 38.22
N LEU A 155 5.00 32.77 37.32
CA LEU A 155 6.43 32.92 37.63
C LEU A 155 6.72 34.20 38.45
N TYR A 156 6.00 35.28 38.17
CA TYR A 156 6.16 36.60 38.80
C TYR A 156 4.79 37.16 39.23
N PRO A 157 4.19 36.64 40.31
CA PRO A 157 2.86 37.06 40.77
C PRO A 157 2.75 38.55 41.11
N GLU A 158 3.83 39.14 41.60
CA GLU A 158 3.95 40.57 41.90
C GLU A 158 3.89 41.45 40.64
N CYS A 159 4.19 40.89 39.47
CA CYS A 159 4.13 41.59 38.18
C CYS A 159 2.75 41.48 37.49
N ARG A 160 1.73 40.89 38.15
CA ARG A 160 0.43 40.58 37.52
C ARG A 160 -0.21 41.77 36.83
N GLU A 161 -0.36 42.89 37.54
CA GLU A 161 -1.00 44.09 37.00
C GLU A 161 -0.26 44.57 35.75
N ALA A 162 1.07 44.60 35.81
CA ALA A 162 1.91 45.02 34.70
C ALA A 162 1.74 44.12 33.47
N PHE A 163 1.71 42.80 33.64
CA PHE A 163 1.56 41.87 32.52
C PHE A 163 0.16 41.88 31.91
N GLU A 164 -0.89 42.01 32.72
CA GLU A 164 -2.26 42.11 32.22
C GLU A 164 -2.48 43.42 31.46
N GLU A 165 -1.92 44.51 31.95
CA GLU A 165 -2.02 45.83 31.30
C GLU A 165 -1.30 45.84 29.94
N ILE A 166 -0.06 45.33 29.88
CA ILE A 166 0.68 45.27 28.60
C ILE A 166 0.00 44.36 27.59
N SER A 167 -0.57 43.24 28.04
CA SER A 167 -1.34 42.34 27.19
C SER A 167 -2.52 43.04 26.51
N LYS A 168 -3.24 43.87 27.27
CA LYS A 168 -4.36 44.68 26.75
C LYS A 168 -3.88 45.73 25.75
N ILE A 169 -2.80 46.44 26.07
CA ILE A 169 -2.21 47.45 25.16
C ILE A 169 -1.84 46.80 23.82
N GLU A 170 -1.09 45.70 23.86
CA GLU A 170 -0.65 44.97 22.67
C GLU A 170 -1.80 44.37 21.86
N SER A 171 -2.80 43.79 22.54
CA SER A 171 -3.99 43.24 21.89
C SER A 171 -4.79 44.34 21.19
N HIS A 172 -4.99 45.49 21.84
CA HIS A 172 -5.67 46.62 21.22
C HIS A 172 -4.89 47.19 20.03
N PHE A 173 -3.57 47.24 20.13
CA PHE A 173 -2.72 47.75 19.06
C PHE A 173 -2.72 46.81 17.84
N ARG A 174 -2.45 45.52 18.02
CA ARG A 174 -2.47 44.52 16.94
C ARG A 174 -3.82 44.45 16.22
N ASN A 175 -4.91 44.60 16.98
CA ASN A 175 -6.27 44.59 16.43
C ASN A 175 -6.72 45.97 15.90
N LYS A 176 -5.79 46.93 15.75
CA LYS A 176 -6.04 48.29 15.23
C LYS A 176 -7.14 49.05 15.97
N LYS A 177 -7.35 48.74 17.26
CA LYS A 177 -8.34 49.42 18.12
C LYS A 177 -7.80 50.73 18.71
N ILE A 178 -6.48 50.93 18.68
CA ILE A 178 -5.80 52.17 19.08
C ILE A 178 -4.81 52.57 17.99
N SER A 179 -4.59 53.88 17.84
CA SER A 179 -3.62 54.44 16.88
C SER A 179 -2.19 54.30 17.39
N ASP A 180 -1.21 54.42 16.50
CA ASP A 180 0.23 54.42 16.83
C ASP A 180 0.60 55.43 17.90
N THR A 181 0.07 56.66 17.82
CA THR A 181 0.33 57.71 18.82
C THR A 181 -0.20 57.31 20.20
N LYS A 182 -1.41 56.73 20.25
CA LYS A 182 -2.03 56.29 21.50
C LYS A 182 -1.32 55.06 22.07
N TYR A 183 -0.86 54.16 21.21
CA TYR A 183 -0.04 53.02 21.60
C TYR A 183 1.29 53.45 22.21
N LYS A 184 2.00 54.39 21.58
CA LYS A 184 3.26 54.95 22.14
C LYS A 184 3.03 55.56 23.52
N LEU A 185 1.99 56.40 23.66
CA LEU A 185 1.64 56.99 24.94
C LEU A 185 1.39 55.94 26.02
N PHE A 186 0.53 54.94 25.75
CA PHE A 186 0.23 53.88 26.70
C PHE A 186 1.45 53.01 27.03
N LYS A 187 2.34 52.79 26.05
CA LYS A 187 3.60 52.06 26.28
C LYS A 187 4.55 52.83 27.18
N ASP A 188 4.70 54.13 26.98
CA ASP A 188 5.57 54.99 27.78
C ASP A 188 5.03 55.10 29.22
N GLU A 189 3.72 55.30 29.39
CA GLU A 189 3.05 55.30 30.70
C GLU A 189 3.24 53.97 31.44
N TRP A 190 3.04 52.86 30.73
CA TRP A 190 3.25 51.52 31.27
C TRP A 190 4.71 51.30 31.68
N GLU A 191 5.67 51.70 30.85
CA GLU A 191 7.09 51.57 31.19
C GLU A 191 7.42 52.38 32.45
N GLN A 192 7.01 53.65 32.51
CA GLN A 192 7.26 54.50 33.68
C GLN A 192 6.68 53.91 34.97
N LYS A 193 5.46 53.34 34.90
CA LYS A 193 4.78 52.75 36.06
C LYS A 193 5.46 51.46 36.55
N TYR A 194 5.95 50.60 35.66
CA TYR A 194 6.37 49.23 36.03
C TYR A 194 7.86 48.91 35.82
N LYS A 195 8.68 49.86 35.36
CA LYS A 195 10.10 49.65 35.00
C LYS A 195 10.92 48.92 36.07
N ASN A 196 10.67 49.20 37.35
CA ASN A 196 11.45 48.67 38.48
C ASN A 196 10.92 47.34 39.04
N ILE A 197 9.74 46.89 38.60
CA ILE A 197 9.08 45.69 39.11
C ILE A 197 9.31 44.52 38.15
N ILE A 198 9.23 44.76 36.83
CA ILE A 198 9.40 43.71 35.83
C ILE A 198 10.87 43.33 35.64
N PRO A 199 11.22 42.03 35.62
CA PRO A 199 12.57 41.58 35.33
C PRO A 199 13.15 42.20 34.05
N PRO A 200 14.39 42.72 34.05
CA PRO A 200 14.95 43.47 32.93
C PRO A 200 14.93 42.71 31.60
N LYS A 201 15.12 41.38 31.61
CA LYS A 201 15.09 40.55 30.40
C LYS A 201 13.68 40.47 29.78
N ILE A 202 12.65 40.33 30.61
CA ILE A 202 11.24 40.31 30.18
C ILE A 202 10.83 41.71 29.70
N ARG A 203 11.25 42.76 30.42
CA ARG A 203 11.00 44.14 30.02
C ARG A 203 11.54 44.45 28.62
N LYS A 204 12.76 44.00 28.29
CA LYS A 204 13.34 44.18 26.95
C LYS A 204 12.48 43.59 25.84
N ILE A 205 11.84 42.44 26.07
CA ILE A 205 10.93 41.80 25.10
C ILE A 205 9.73 42.70 24.85
N PHE A 206 9.06 43.17 25.90
CA PHE A 206 7.89 44.04 25.76
C PHE A 206 8.21 45.43 25.20
N MET A 207 9.45 45.91 25.36
CA MET A 207 9.93 47.17 24.79
C MET A 207 10.48 47.03 23.35
N LYS A 208 10.43 45.83 22.77
CA LYS A 208 10.96 45.51 21.43
C LYS A 208 12.50 45.56 21.31
N ASP A 209 13.22 45.63 22.43
CA ASP A 209 14.68 45.73 22.51
C ASP A 209 15.36 44.36 22.68
N PHE A 210 14.69 43.29 22.27
CA PHE A 210 15.17 41.93 22.44
C PHE A 210 15.78 41.36 21.16
N SER A 211 17.05 40.97 21.24
CA SER A 211 17.76 40.19 20.23
C SER A 211 18.36 38.94 20.86
N ALA A 212 18.07 37.78 20.28
CA ALA A 212 18.60 36.50 20.71
C ALA A 212 18.50 35.47 19.58
N GLU A 213 19.37 34.46 19.64
CA GLU A 213 19.40 33.34 18.70
C GLU A 213 18.34 32.30 19.10
N PHE A 214 17.15 32.42 18.53
CA PHE A 214 16.08 31.42 18.65
C PHE A 214 15.71 30.86 17.27
N HIS A 215 14.97 29.75 17.27
CA HIS A 215 14.37 29.23 16.05
C HIS A 215 13.49 30.30 15.39
N TRP A 216 13.48 30.36 14.05
CA TRP A 216 12.84 31.44 13.31
C TRP A 216 11.34 31.58 13.61
N THR A 217 10.67 30.48 13.97
CA THR A 217 9.24 30.47 14.36
C THR A 217 8.98 31.21 15.68
N GLU A 218 9.89 31.13 16.66
CA GLU A 218 9.81 31.88 17.92
C GLU A 218 10.02 33.38 17.66
N ILE A 219 10.99 33.70 16.81
CA ILE A 219 11.29 35.08 16.40
C ILE A 219 10.09 35.66 15.64
N LEU A 220 9.49 34.88 14.74
CA LEU A 220 8.29 35.29 14.01
C LEU A 220 7.11 35.52 14.97
N CYS A 221 6.88 34.63 15.93
CA CYS A 221 5.83 34.79 16.93
C CYS A 221 6.03 36.07 17.75
N TYR A 222 7.27 36.31 18.22
CA TYR A 222 7.66 37.54 18.93
C TYR A 222 7.42 38.80 18.08
N LYS A 223 7.87 38.80 16.81
CA LYS A 223 7.66 39.94 15.92
C LYS A 223 6.19 40.17 15.59
N LEU A 224 5.38 39.13 15.45
CA LEU A 224 3.93 39.31 15.26
C LEU A 224 3.23 39.77 16.56
N ALA A 225 3.77 39.41 17.72
CA ALA A 225 3.23 39.81 19.01
C ALA A 225 3.49 41.29 19.32
N TYR A 226 4.72 41.75 19.06
CA TYR A 226 5.23 43.05 19.54
C TYR A 226 5.80 43.93 18.42
N GLY A 227 5.76 43.52 17.15
CA GLY A 227 6.30 44.27 16.00
C GLY A 227 5.53 45.54 15.66
N ASN A 228 5.84 46.17 14.51
CA ASN A 228 5.20 47.41 14.10
C ASN A 228 3.84 47.17 13.40
N THR A 229 2.94 48.15 13.49
CA THR A 229 1.51 48.09 13.17
C THR A 229 1.13 47.71 11.74
N ASN A 230 2.08 47.78 10.81
CA ASN A 230 1.85 47.58 9.39
C ASN A 230 2.36 46.24 8.88
N ASP A 231 3.12 45.50 9.68
CA ASP A 231 3.69 44.24 9.23
C ASP A 231 2.59 43.17 9.24
N ASN A 232 2.00 42.93 8.07
CA ASN A 232 1.27 41.70 7.83
C ASN A 232 2.24 40.50 7.96
N LEU A 233 1.70 39.28 7.90
CA LEU A 233 2.52 38.07 7.99
C LEU A 233 3.66 38.06 6.96
N GLU A 234 3.36 38.47 5.72
CA GLU A 234 4.33 38.50 4.61
C GLU A 234 5.50 39.45 4.88
N ASP A 235 5.22 40.66 5.36
CA ASP A 235 6.23 41.67 5.62
C ASP A 235 7.10 41.29 6.83
N THR A 236 6.48 40.69 7.86
CA THR A 236 7.24 40.15 9.00
C THR A 236 8.18 39.02 8.57
N ILE A 237 7.70 38.13 7.70
CA ILE A 237 8.48 37.02 7.14
C ILE A 237 9.64 37.53 6.27
N LYS A 238 9.41 38.54 5.42
CA LYS A 238 10.49 39.18 4.62
C LYS A 238 11.60 39.69 5.53
N ASN A 239 11.24 40.31 6.66
CA ASN A 239 12.18 40.86 7.64
C ASN A 239 12.99 39.80 8.42
N ILE A 240 12.67 38.51 8.29
CA ILE A 240 13.43 37.39 8.90
C ILE A 240 13.84 36.34 7.87
N ARG A 241 13.72 36.64 6.57
CA ARG A 241 13.86 35.64 5.50
C ARG A 241 15.21 34.93 5.53
N ASN A 242 16.26 35.62 5.94
CA ASN A 242 17.61 35.08 6.10
C ASN A 242 17.73 33.97 7.17
N LEU A 243 16.75 33.85 8.07
CA LEU A 243 16.71 32.83 9.13
C LEU A 243 15.89 31.59 8.72
N ILE A 244 15.13 31.68 7.63
CA ILE A 244 14.20 30.63 7.21
C ILE A 244 14.90 29.73 6.17
N PRO A 245 14.99 28.41 6.40
CA PRO A 245 15.53 27.49 5.42
C PRO A 245 14.76 27.55 4.09
N GLU A 246 15.44 27.27 2.97
CA GLU A 246 14.86 27.40 1.63
C GLU A 246 13.65 26.46 1.40
N ASN A 247 13.68 25.26 1.98
CA ASN A 247 12.66 24.22 1.82
C ASN A 247 11.92 23.90 3.13
N ASP A 248 11.66 24.92 3.95
CA ASP A 248 10.96 24.75 5.22
C ASP A 248 9.44 24.57 5.02
N GLU A 249 8.89 23.44 5.49
CA GLU A 249 7.45 23.13 5.34
C GLU A 249 6.55 24.11 6.10
N LEU A 250 6.95 24.54 7.29
CA LEU A 250 6.16 25.47 8.11
C LEU A 250 6.07 26.83 7.43
N TYR A 251 7.17 27.27 6.80
CA TYR A 251 7.19 28.48 5.98
C TYR A 251 6.16 28.40 4.85
N PHE A 252 6.19 27.34 4.03
CA PHE A 252 5.25 27.19 2.92
C PHE A 252 3.79 27.15 3.36
N ILE A 253 3.50 26.48 4.49
CA ILE A 253 2.15 26.46 5.08
C ILE A 253 1.70 27.87 5.47
N LEU A 254 2.55 28.65 6.14
CA LEU A 254 2.22 30.00 6.64
C LEU A 254 1.95 31.00 5.50
N ILE A 255 2.69 30.91 4.40
CA ILE A 255 2.51 31.80 3.24
C ILE A 255 1.52 31.25 2.20
N ASN A 256 0.86 30.13 2.47
CA ASN A 256 -0.06 29.44 1.57
C ASN A 256 0.57 29.01 0.22
N ASP A 257 1.89 28.74 0.19
CA ASP A 257 2.58 28.21 -1.00
C ASP A 257 2.53 26.67 -1.02
N TYR A 258 1.32 26.15 -1.27
CA TYR A 258 1.06 24.70 -1.23
C TYR A 258 1.74 23.94 -2.37
N ASN A 259 2.06 24.61 -3.48
CA ASN A 259 2.77 24.00 -4.59
C ASN A 259 4.21 23.66 -4.22
N SER A 260 4.92 24.61 -3.60
CA SER A 260 6.27 24.36 -3.08
C SER A 260 6.25 23.32 -1.96
N LEU A 261 5.20 23.34 -1.11
CA LEU A 261 5.01 22.35 -0.05
C LEU A 261 4.87 20.92 -0.62
N ILE A 262 3.98 20.72 -1.60
CA ILE A 262 3.75 19.41 -2.24
C ILE A 262 5.01 18.92 -2.97
N LYS A 263 5.70 19.82 -3.68
CA LYS A 263 6.92 19.50 -4.44
C LYS A 263 8.07 19.02 -3.54
N ASN A 264 8.16 19.56 -2.33
CA ASN A 264 9.21 19.22 -1.36
C ASN A 264 8.83 18.05 -0.44
N ALA A 265 7.55 17.69 -0.38
CA ALA A 265 7.07 16.54 0.38
C ALA A 265 7.31 15.21 -0.35
N SER A 266 7.20 14.09 0.37
CA SER A 266 7.25 12.76 -0.21
C SER A 266 6.33 11.77 0.53
N GLY A 267 6.03 10.64 -0.11
CA GLY A 267 5.26 9.55 0.47
C GLY A 267 3.91 9.99 1.04
N TRP A 268 3.64 9.59 2.27
CA TRP A 268 2.37 9.86 2.95
C TRP A 268 2.08 11.35 3.14
N THR A 269 3.07 12.15 3.55
CA THR A 269 2.88 13.58 3.78
C THR A 269 2.45 14.29 2.51
N LYS A 270 3.08 13.95 1.37
CA LYS A 270 2.73 14.48 0.06
C LYS A 270 1.29 14.11 -0.33
N LEU A 271 0.90 12.85 -0.11
CA LEU A 271 -0.48 12.39 -0.34
C LEU A 271 -1.48 13.22 0.47
N ILE A 272 -1.23 13.45 1.76
CA ILE A 272 -2.14 14.21 2.61
C ILE A 272 -2.26 15.67 2.15
N TYR A 273 -1.14 16.33 1.83
CA TYR A 273 -1.19 17.70 1.28
C TYR A 273 -2.01 17.76 -0.02
N CYS A 274 -1.83 16.77 -0.90
CA CYS A 274 -2.58 16.64 -2.13
C CYS A 274 -4.11 16.49 -1.91
N LEU A 275 -4.53 15.84 -0.83
CA LEU A 275 -5.96 15.68 -0.49
C LEU A 275 -6.55 16.94 0.15
N ILE A 276 -5.78 17.59 1.03
CA ILE A 276 -6.21 18.76 1.81
C ILE A 276 -6.24 20.05 0.97
N TYR A 277 -5.40 20.15 -0.05
CA TYR A 277 -5.25 21.34 -0.90
C TYR A 277 -5.73 21.10 -2.33
N LYS A 278 -5.80 22.19 -3.11
CA LYS A 278 -6.07 22.11 -4.53
C LYS A 278 -4.85 21.52 -5.25
N LEU A 279 -5.10 20.65 -6.21
CA LEU A 279 -4.08 19.97 -6.98
C LEU A 279 -3.78 20.73 -8.27
N ASP A 280 -2.50 21.00 -8.49
CA ASP A 280 -2.02 21.49 -9.78
C ASP A 280 -1.60 20.32 -10.68
N ASP A 281 -0.96 19.28 -10.11
CA ASP A 281 -0.63 18.05 -10.83
C ASP A 281 -1.27 16.82 -10.16
N ARG A 282 -1.95 16.01 -10.97
CA ARG A 282 -2.58 14.76 -10.53
C ARG A 282 -1.54 13.65 -10.34
N SER A 283 -0.41 13.73 -11.03
CA SER A 283 0.68 12.76 -10.94
C SER A 283 1.18 12.61 -9.50
N ASP A 284 1.18 13.71 -8.74
CA ASP A 284 1.63 13.77 -7.35
C ASP A 284 0.88 12.79 -6.43
N ILE A 285 -0.43 12.61 -6.61
CA ILE A 285 -1.21 11.63 -5.85
C ILE A 285 -0.81 10.21 -6.24
N TYR A 286 -0.77 9.93 -7.54
CA TYR A 286 -0.44 8.58 -8.02
C TYR A 286 0.96 8.16 -7.60
N GLU A 287 1.95 9.05 -7.74
CA GLU A 287 3.32 8.82 -7.30
C GLU A 287 3.40 8.56 -5.79
N SER A 288 2.66 9.33 -4.99
CA SER A 288 2.63 9.15 -3.54
C SER A 288 2.00 7.81 -3.15
N ILE A 289 0.89 7.43 -3.77
CA ILE A 289 0.23 6.13 -3.56
C ILE A 289 1.16 4.98 -3.94
N ILE A 290 1.80 5.05 -5.11
CA ILE A 290 2.74 4.03 -5.57
C ILE A 290 3.93 3.93 -4.62
N SER A 291 4.49 5.07 -4.20
CA SER A 291 5.62 5.10 -3.26
C SER A 291 5.26 4.45 -1.92
N ILE A 292 4.08 4.72 -1.37
CA ILE A 292 3.62 4.10 -0.12
C ILE A 292 3.40 2.60 -0.32
N GLY A 293 2.71 2.21 -1.39
CA GLY A 293 2.48 0.80 -1.72
C GLY A 293 3.78 0.02 -1.87
N LEU A 294 4.78 0.58 -2.57
CA LEU A 294 6.09 -0.05 -2.73
C LEU A 294 6.84 -0.20 -1.39
N ASN A 295 6.76 0.80 -0.51
CA ASN A 295 7.37 0.73 0.82
C ASN A 295 6.74 -0.36 1.70
N LEU A 296 5.46 -0.67 1.48
CA LEU A 296 4.72 -1.71 2.17
C LEU A 296 4.82 -3.09 1.50
N PHE A 297 5.32 -3.16 0.26
CA PHE A 297 5.21 -4.34 -0.60
C PHE A 297 5.74 -5.62 0.06
N ASP A 298 6.93 -5.55 0.67
CA ASP A 298 7.58 -6.70 1.31
C ASP A 298 7.24 -6.83 2.81
N VAL A 299 6.52 -5.84 3.38
CA VAL A 299 6.22 -5.78 4.82
C VAL A 299 4.78 -6.19 5.10
N ASP A 300 3.83 -5.63 4.35
CA ASP A 300 2.40 -5.98 4.36
C ASP A 300 1.83 -5.83 2.95
N TRP A 301 1.78 -6.94 2.24
CA TRP A 301 1.29 -7.00 0.86
C TRP A 301 -0.21 -6.69 0.75
N GLN A 302 -1.00 -6.88 1.81
CA GLN A 302 -2.45 -6.62 1.79
C GLN A 302 -2.70 -5.12 1.76
N VAL A 303 -2.08 -4.39 2.69
CA VAL A 303 -2.17 -2.92 2.72
C VAL A 303 -1.53 -2.33 1.47
N SER A 304 -0.41 -2.91 1.00
CA SER A 304 0.22 -2.52 -0.27
C SER A 304 -0.75 -2.63 -1.46
N LEU A 305 -1.48 -3.75 -1.58
CA LEU A 305 -2.53 -3.92 -2.59
C LEU A 305 -3.61 -2.86 -2.47
N ASP A 306 -4.13 -2.61 -1.27
CA ASP A 306 -5.17 -1.60 -1.08
C ASP A 306 -4.73 -0.20 -1.54
N TYR A 307 -3.46 0.19 -1.35
CA TYR A 307 -2.92 1.40 -1.97
C TYR A 307 -2.85 1.29 -3.50
N PHE A 308 -2.28 0.21 -4.06
CA PHE A 308 -2.18 0.04 -5.51
C PHE A 308 -3.53 -0.01 -6.23
N SER A 309 -4.61 -0.36 -5.53
CA SER A 309 -5.97 -0.38 -6.06
C SER A 309 -6.42 0.99 -6.62
N PHE A 310 -5.83 2.08 -6.15
CA PHE A 310 -6.07 3.44 -6.63
C PHE A 310 -5.25 3.82 -7.88
N THR A 311 -4.46 2.91 -8.43
CA THR A 311 -3.53 3.19 -9.53
C THR A 311 -3.94 2.48 -10.81
N MET A 312 -3.52 3.04 -11.96
CA MET A 312 -3.67 2.39 -13.28
C MET A 312 -2.81 1.12 -13.43
N TYR A 313 -1.83 0.92 -12.53
CA TYR A 313 -0.90 -0.21 -12.54
C TYR A 313 -1.30 -1.30 -11.53
N SER A 314 -2.53 -1.26 -11.01
CA SER A 314 -3.05 -2.21 -10.02
C SER A 314 -2.85 -3.67 -10.45
N ASP A 315 -3.16 -4.00 -11.71
CA ASP A 315 -2.97 -5.33 -12.30
C ASP A 315 -1.50 -5.78 -12.30
N HIS A 316 -0.58 -4.87 -12.60
CA HIS A 316 0.86 -5.17 -12.62
C HIS A 316 1.38 -5.51 -11.22
N TYR A 317 1.03 -4.70 -10.23
CA TYR A 317 1.43 -4.93 -8.85
C TYR A 317 0.76 -6.16 -8.24
N PHE A 318 -0.52 -6.38 -8.56
CA PHE A 318 -1.24 -7.59 -8.17
C PHE A 318 -0.53 -8.85 -8.67
N ASN A 319 -0.22 -8.93 -9.97
CA ASN A 319 0.50 -10.07 -10.54
C ASN A 319 1.91 -10.26 -9.93
N SER A 320 2.59 -9.15 -9.61
CA SER A 320 3.90 -9.18 -8.96
C SER A 320 3.83 -9.73 -7.53
N ILE A 321 2.77 -9.41 -6.79
CA ILE A 321 2.55 -9.92 -5.42
C ILE A 321 2.22 -11.40 -5.46
N ILE A 322 1.21 -11.81 -6.23
CA ILE A 322 0.77 -13.21 -6.26
C ILE A 322 1.90 -14.18 -6.64
N SER A 323 2.81 -13.78 -7.54
CA SER A 323 3.93 -14.61 -7.98
C SER A 323 4.97 -14.88 -6.88
N LYS A 324 5.00 -14.09 -5.81
CA LYS A 324 5.91 -14.22 -4.68
C LYS A 324 5.27 -14.87 -3.45
N LEU A 325 3.94 -14.92 -3.39
CA LEU A 325 3.22 -15.43 -2.23
C LEU A 325 3.17 -16.96 -2.21
N GLU A 326 3.31 -17.52 -1.02
CA GLU A 326 2.97 -18.92 -0.77
C GLU A 326 1.44 -19.07 -0.76
N MET A 327 0.89 -19.50 -1.88
CA MET A 327 -0.56 -19.51 -2.08
C MET A 327 -1.23 -20.66 -1.31
N ASN A 328 -2.24 -20.32 -0.52
CA ASN A 328 -3.13 -21.27 0.17
C ASN A 328 -4.61 -20.88 -0.06
N PRO A 329 -5.60 -21.70 0.32
CA PRO A 329 -7.01 -21.43 0.05
C PRO A 329 -7.53 -20.11 0.64
N VAL A 330 -7.03 -19.71 1.81
CA VAL A 330 -7.43 -18.47 2.50
C VAL A 330 -6.90 -17.25 1.74
N ILE A 331 -5.61 -17.27 1.37
CA ILE A 331 -4.98 -16.21 0.58
C ILE A 331 -5.64 -16.12 -0.81
N PHE A 332 -5.91 -17.26 -1.44
CA PHE A 332 -6.60 -17.31 -2.73
C PHE A 332 -7.98 -16.67 -2.67
N ASP A 333 -8.81 -17.01 -1.69
CA ASP A 333 -10.16 -16.45 -1.55
C ASP A 333 -10.10 -14.93 -1.30
N PHE A 334 -9.18 -14.46 -0.46
CA PHE A 334 -8.93 -13.03 -0.28
C PHE A 334 -8.57 -12.33 -1.59
N LEU A 335 -7.56 -12.84 -2.31
CA LEU A 335 -7.08 -12.26 -3.57
C LEU A 335 -8.14 -12.32 -4.67
N PHE A 336 -8.95 -13.37 -4.71
CA PHE A 336 -10.06 -13.52 -5.65
C PHE A 336 -11.12 -12.45 -5.41
N ARG A 337 -11.53 -12.23 -4.15
CA ARG A 337 -12.47 -11.15 -3.81
C ARG A 337 -11.88 -9.77 -4.11
N TYR A 338 -10.59 -9.58 -3.78
CA TYR A 338 -9.87 -8.34 -4.05
C TYR A 338 -9.81 -8.03 -5.55
N ALA A 339 -9.48 -9.01 -6.39
CA ALA A 339 -9.40 -8.87 -7.84
C ALA A 339 -10.78 -8.55 -8.44
N ASN A 340 -11.83 -9.26 -8.03
CA ASN A 340 -13.20 -8.97 -8.48
C ASN A 340 -13.68 -7.56 -8.07
N ARG A 341 -13.36 -7.12 -6.84
CA ARG A 341 -13.72 -5.78 -6.35
C ARG A 341 -13.08 -4.67 -7.20
N ASN A 342 -11.88 -4.93 -7.72
CA ASN A 342 -11.07 -3.94 -8.43
C ASN A 342 -11.03 -4.14 -9.95
N ASP A 343 -11.79 -5.09 -10.48
CA ASP A 343 -11.85 -5.44 -11.91
C ASP A 343 -10.47 -5.84 -12.48
N LEU A 344 -9.76 -6.69 -11.74
CA LEU A 344 -8.42 -7.18 -12.09
C LEU A 344 -8.48 -8.51 -12.82
N SER A 345 -7.48 -8.79 -13.65
CA SER A 345 -7.39 -10.09 -14.34
C SER A 345 -7.13 -11.24 -13.35
N LEU A 346 -7.95 -12.28 -13.44
CA LEU A 346 -7.88 -13.47 -12.58
C LEU A 346 -6.95 -14.56 -13.12
N ASP A 347 -6.51 -14.46 -14.38
CA ASP A 347 -5.74 -15.51 -15.05
C ASP A 347 -4.43 -15.84 -14.31
N GLY A 348 -3.71 -14.79 -13.89
CA GLY A 348 -2.48 -14.94 -13.11
C GLY A 348 -2.71 -15.61 -11.76
N LEU A 349 -3.78 -15.20 -11.05
CA LEU A 349 -4.15 -15.76 -9.75
C LEU A 349 -4.51 -17.25 -9.86
N PHE A 350 -5.34 -17.59 -10.85
CA PHE A 350 -5.75 -18.97 -11.09
C PHE A 350 -4.56 -19.87 -11.41
N LYS A 351 -3.65 -19.44 -12.30
CA LYS A 351 -2.43 -20.21 -12.61
C LYS A 351 -1.55 -20.39 -11.38
N THR A 352 -1.33 -19.33 -10.62
CA THR A 352 -0.49 -19.36 -9.41
C THR A 352 -1.05 -20.34 -8.36
N TYR A 353 -2.36 -20.31 -8.11
CA TYR A 353 -2.98 -21.22 -7.16
C TYR A 353 -2.99 -22.67 -7.66
N ALA A 354 -3.26 -22.88 -8.95
CA ALA A 354 -3.20 -24.20 -9.57
C ALA A 354 -1.79 -24.82 -9.43
N SER A 355 -0.73 -24.06 -9.73
CA SER A 355 0.66 -24.51 -9.50
C SER A 355 0.97 -24.78 -8.02
N SER A 356 0.35 -24.07 -7.07
CA SER A 356 0.50 -24.36 -5.64
C SER A 356 -0.12 -25.72 -5.26
N LEU A 357 -1.33 -26.00 -5.73
CA LEU A 357 -1.99 -27.31 -5.51
C LEU A 357 -1.17 -28.46 -6.12
N LEU A 358 -0.59 -28.24 -7.30
CA LEU A 358 0.28 -29.21 -7.96
C LEU A 358 1.55 -29.49 -7.14
N LYS A 359 2.22 -28.44 -6.63
CA LYS A 359 3.45 -28.56 -5.82
C LYS A 359 3.21 -29.21 -4.46
N THR A 360 2.06 -28.97 -3.85
CA THR A 360 1.68 -29.55 -2.54
C THR A 360 1.14 -30.98 -2.66
N GLY A 361 0.93 -31.48 -3.88
CA GLY A 361 0.42 -32.83 -4.13
C GLY A 361 -1.09 -32.98 -3.95
N ASP A 362 -1.85 -31.88 -3.85
CA ASP A 362 -3.30 -31.90 -3.73
C ASP A 362 -3.96 -32.06 -5.11
N PHE A 363 -3.70 -33.21 -5.73
CA PHE A 363 -4.00 -33.46 -7.14
C PHE A 363 -5.49 -33.51 -7.48
N LEU A 364 -6.36 -33.90 -6.55
CA LEU A 364 -7.81 -33.88 -6.77
C LEU A 364 -8.36 -32.46 -6.77
N ASN A 365 -7.94 -31.64 -5.81
CA ASN A 365 -8.34 -30.25 -5.80
C ASN A 365 -7.73 -29.50 -6.99
N TYR A 366 -6.50 -29.84 -7.39
CA TYR A 366 -5.90 -29.33 -8.62
C TYR A 366 -6.77 -29.61 -9.84
N LEU A 367 -7.10 -30.89 -10.10
CA LEU A 367 -7.94 -31.31 -11.23
C LEU A 367 -9.33 -30.63 -11.20
N ASN A 368 -9.97 -30.63 -10.02
CA ASN A 368 -11.26 -29.99 -9.85
C ASN A 368 -11.19 -28.49 -10.14
N PHE A 369 -10.11 -27.82 -9.69
CA PHE A 369 -9.92 -26.39 -9.83
C PHE A 369 -9.65 -25.98 -11.28
N ILE A 370 -8.72 -26.64 -11.99
CA ILE A 370 -8.42 -26.34 -13.40
C ILE A 370 -9.67 -26.48 -14.27
N ASN A 371 -10.50 -27.49 -13.99
CA ASN A 371 -11.71 -27.77 -14.75
C ASN A 371 -12.84 -26.78 -14.42
N THR A 372 -13.05 -26.49 -13.12
CA THR A 372 -14.07 -25.53 -12.68
C THR A 372 -13.78 -24.11 -13.17
N ARG A 373 -12.50 -23.71 -13.20
CA ARG A 373 -12.07 -22.38 -13.62
C ARG A 373 -11.69 -22.30 -15.11
N LYS A 374 -11.79 -23.39 -15.86
CA LYS A 374 -11.43 -23.48 -17.29
C LYS A 374 -10.04 -22.92 -17.58
N ILE A 375 -9.06 -23.33 -16.77
CA ILE A 375 -7.68 -22.84 -16.88
C ILE A 375 -7.04 -23.46 -18.12
N LYS A 376 -6.58 -22.61 -19.04
CA LYS A 376 -5.84 -23.06 -20.24
C LYS A 376 -4.35 -23.20 -19.95
N ASN A 377 -3.71 -24.15 -20.64
CA ASN A 377 -2.27 -24.42 -20.55
C ASN A 377 -1.80 -24.67 -19.11
N TYR A 378 -2.55 -25.48 -18.37
CA TYR A 378 -2.20 -25.86 -17.01
C TYR A 378 -0.99 -26.81 -17.00
N GLU A 379 -0.24 -26.82 -15.89
CA GLU A 379 0.98 -27.62 -15.75
C GLU A 379 0.65 -29.11 -15.52
N ILE A 380 1.42 -30.00 -16.13
CA ILE A 380 1.26 -31.44 -15.93
C ILE A 380 2.59 -31.99 -15.41
N SER A 381 2.63 -32.41 -14.16
CA SER A 381 3.80 -33.08 -13.57
C SER A 381 3.70 -34.60 -13.71
N SER A 382 4.84 -35.28 -13.65
CA SER A 382 4.88 -36.75 -13.67
C SER A 382 4.13 -37.36 -12.49
N GLU A 383 4.24 -36.74 -11.32
CA GLU A 383 3.58 -37.15 -10.08
C GLU A 383 2.07 -37.03 -10.20
N PHE A 384 1.57 -35.98 -10.87
CA PHE A 384 0.16 -35.81 -11.14
C PHE A 384 -0.39 -36.88 -12.08
N VAL A 385 0.32 -37.19 -13.18
CA VAL A 385 -0.09 -38.26 -14.10
C VAL A 385 -0.09 -39.61 -13.39
N LYS A 386 0.96 -39.92 -12.62
CA LYS A 386 1.04 -41.13 -11.80
C LYS A 386 -0.14 -41.24 -10.84
N PHE A 387 -0.50 -40.14 -10.17
CA PHE A 387 -1.64 -40.09 -9.28
C PHE A 387 -2.95 -40.41 -10.01
N LEU A 388 -3.17 -39.83 -11.19
CA LEU A 388 -4.38 -40.05 -11.99
C LEU A 388 -4.51 -41.51 -12.44
N LEU A 389 -3.42 -42.14 -12.88
CA LEU A 389 -3.41 -43.56 -13.26
C LEU A 389 -3.74 -44.46 -12.07
N LEU A 390 -3.17 -44.19 -10.89
CA LEU A 390 -3.41 -44.97 -9.68
C LEU A 390 -4.79 -44.77 -9.05
N ASN A 391 -5.42 -43.61 -9.26
CA ASN A 391 -6.65 -43.20 -8.56
C ASN A 391 -7.78 -42.85 -9.54
N LEU A 392 -7.78 -43.46 -10.72
CA LEU A 392 -8.63 -43.08 -11.84
C LEU A 392 -10.12 -43.06 -11.49
N SER A 393 -10.61 -44.09 -10.78
CA SER A 393 -12.01 -44.19 -10.34
C SER A 393 -12.47 -43.01 -9.49
N LYS A 394 -11.59 -42.45 -8.66
CA LYS A 394 -11.84 -41.26 -7.85
C LYS A 394 -11.72 -39.98 -8.68
N ALA A 395 -10.69 -39.88 -9.52
CA ALA A 395 -10.41 -38.71 -10.34
C ALA A 395 -11.48 -38.43 -11.40
N LYS A 396 -12.06 -39.49 -12.00
CA LYS A 396 -13.10 -39.39 -13.04
C LYS A 396 -14.28 -38.49 -12.68
N LYS A 397 -14.65 -38.43 -11.40
CA LYS A 397 -15.75 -37.58 -10.92
C LYS A 397 -15.53 -36.09 -11.18
N HIS A 398 -14.28 -35.70 -11.46
CA HIS A 398 -13.89 -34.33 -11.73
C HIS A 398 -13.55 -34.08 -13.20
N PHE A 399 -13.65 -35.08 -14.09
CA PHE A 399 -13.40 -34.89 -15.52
C PHE A 399 -14.55 -34.09 -16.16
N THR A 400 -14.19 -33.06 -16.90
CA THR A 400 -15.10 -32.30 -17.76
C THR A 400 -14.89 -32.70 -19.22
N GLU A 401 -15.86 -32.43 -20.09
CA GLU A 401 -15.70 -32.67 -21.55
C GLU A 401 -14.45 -31.99 -22.11
N GLU A 402 -14.15 -30.77 -21.66
CA GLU A 402 -12.95 -30.04 -22.07
C GLU A 402 -11.66 -30.76 -21.64
N PHE A 403 -11.63 -31.31 -20.42
CA PHE A 403 -10.49 -32.10 -19.95
C PHE A 403 -10.33 -33.39 -20.75
N LEU A 404 -11.43 -34.09 -21.03
CA LEU A 404 -11.43 -35.35 -21.79
C LEU A 404 -10.92 -35.19 -23.22
N ASN A 405 -11.12 -34.01 -23.83
CA ASN A 405 -10.59 -33.66 -25.15
C ASN A 405 -9.13 -33.18 -25.13
N SER A 406 -8.46 -33.18 -23.97
CA SER A 406 -7.03 -32.88 -23.87
C SER A 406 -6.18 -34.13 -24.12
N PRO A 407 -4.91 -34.02 -24.56
CA PRO A 407 -4.05 -35.19 -24.76
C PRO A 407 -3.94 -36.10 -23.53
N LEU A 408 -3.91 -35.51 -22.32
CA LEU A 408 -3.92 -36.27 -21.07
C LEU A 408 -5.29 -36.93 -20.80
N GLY A 409 -6.38 -36.23 -21.09
CA GLY A 409 -7.74 -36.76 -20.95
C GLY A 409 -7.98 -37.96 -21.86
N GLU A 410 -7.65 -37.83 -23.14
CA GLU A 410 -7.73 -38.92 -24.13
C GLU A 410 -6.87 -40.11 -23.70
N TYR A 411 -5.64 -39.85 -23.25
CA TYR A 411 -4.74 -40.88 -22.75
C TYR A 411 -5.34 -41.65 -21.55
N LEU A 412 -5.92 -40.94 -20.59
CA LEU A 412 -6.55 -41.53 -19.41
C LEU A 412 -7.84 -42.27 -19.75
N MET A 413 -8.61 -41.83 -20.76
CA MET A 413 -9.77 -42.57 -21.24
C MET A 413 -9.38 -43.91 -21.87
N VAL A 414 -8.31 -43.93 -22.67
CA VAL A 414 -7.84 -45.19 -23.25
C VAL A 414 -7.28 -46.12 -22.18
N PHE A 415 -6.54 -45.57 -21.20
CA PHE A 415 -6.09 -46.35 -20.04
C PHE A 415 -7.27 -46.93 -19.23
N ASP A 416 -8.34 -46.15 -19.08
CA ASP A 416 -9.54 -46.60 -18.39
C ASP A 416 -10.20 -47.79 -19.10
N LYS A 417 -10.42 -47.67 -20.41
CA LYS A 417 -10.96 -48.76 -21.23
C LYS A 417 -10.07 -50.00 -21.22
N LEU A 418 -8.76 -49.80 -21.17
CA LEU A 418 -7.78 -50.89 -21.07
C LEU A 418 -7.93 -51.66 -19.75
N THR A 419 -8.22 -50.96 -18.66
CA THR A 419 -8.30 -51.52 -17.31
C THR A 419 -9.71 -51.98 -16.91
N LEU A 420 -10.75 -51.49 -17.60
CA LEU A 420 -12.13 -51.94 -17.45
C LEU A 420 -12.45 -53.01 -18.49
N GLU A 421 -12.68 -54.25 -18.04
CA GLU A 421 -12.95 -55.44 -18.87
C GLU A 421 -14.25 -55.36 -19.73
N THR A 422 -14.95 -54.22 -19.73
CA THR A 422 -16.28 -54.04 -20.33
C THR A 422 -16.29 -53.32 -21.68
N GLU A 423 -15.23 -52.59 -22.04
CA GLU A 423 -15.21 -51.78 -23.28
C GLU A 423 -14.17 -52.29 -24.30
N LYS A 424 -14.58 -52.42 -25.57
CA LYS A 424 -13.66 -52.82 -26.65
C LYS A 424 -12.82 -51.63 -27.11
N LEU A 425 -11.50 -51.78 -27.04
CA LEU A 425 -10.53 -50.86 -27.63
C LEU A 425 -10.37 -51.10 -29.13
N THR A 426 -10.30 -50.02 -29.91
CA THR A 426 -9.90 -50.06 -31.32
C THR A 426 -8.39 -50.17 -31.46
N ILE A 427 -7.91 -50.65 -32.62
CA ILE A 427 -6.46 -50.73 -32.91
C ILE A 427 -5.82 -49.33 -32.86
N ASP A 428 -6.52 -48.31 -33.35
CA ASP A 428 -6.00 -46.94 -33.35
C ASP A 428 -5.85 -46.37 -31.93
N GLU A 429 -6.81 -46.63 -31.03
CA GLU A 429 -6.70 -46.25 -29.62
C GLU A 429 -5.51 -46.96 -28.94
N ILE A 430 -5.31 -48.25 -29.22
CA ILE A 430 -4.17 -49.02 -28.69
C ILE A 430 -2.85 -48.44 -29.18
N LEU A 431 -2.75 -48.14 -30.48
CA LEU A 431 -1.54 -47.55 -31.06
C LEU A 431 -1.29 -46.14 -30.52
N PHE A 432 -2.34 -45.32 -30.36
CA PHE A 432 -2.24 -44.01 -29.73
C PHE A 432 -1.68 -44.12 -28.31
N PHE A 433 -2.27 -44.99 -27.48
CA PHE A 433 -1.86 -45.19 -26.09
C PHE A 433 -0.41 -45.66 -25.98
N ILE A 434 -0.02 -46.67 -26.75
CA ILE A 434 1.32 -47.26 -26.72
C ILE A 434 2.39 -46.26 -27.20
N ASN A 435 2.08 -45.46 -28.21
CA ASN A 435 3.01 -44.46 -28.73
C ASN A 435 3.05 -43.17 -27.88
N HIS A 436 2.16 -43.01 -26.90
CA HIS A 436 2.12 -41.82 -26.08
C HIS A 436 3.31 -41.79 -25.09
N HIS A 437 3.90 -40.61 -24.90
CA HIS A 437 5.08 -40.43 -24.05
C HIS A 437 4.86 -40.84 -22.58
N TYR A 438 3.64 -40.68 -22.06
CA TYR A 438 3.29 -41.16 -20.72
C TYR A 438 3.43 -42.69 -20.58
N THR A 439 3.19 -43.46 -21.64
CA THR A 439 3.30 -44.92 -21.58
C THR A 439 4.72 -45.38 -21.35
N ALA A 440 5.69 -44.79 -22.06
CA ALA A 440 7.10 -45.10 -21.83
C ALA A 440 7.55 -44.76 -20.41
N HIS A 441 7.05 -43.64 -19.86
CA HIS A 441 7.42 -43.17 -18.54
C HIS A 441 6.79 -43.98 -17.38
N PHE A 442 5.55 -44.44 -17.57
CA PHE A 442 4.79 -45.21 -16.56
C PHE A 442 4.65 -46.69 -16.92
N ILE A 443 5.55 -47.22 -17.76
CA ILE A 443 5.43 -48.57 -18.34
C ILE A 443 5.32 -49.66 -17.26
N ASN A 444 6.07 -49.58 -16.16
CA ASN A 444 5.96 -50.52 -15.05
C ASN A 444 4.53 -50.61 -14.53
N LEU A 445 3.96 -49.45 -14.16
CA LEU A 445 2.59 -49.37 -13.64
C LEU A 445 1.58 -49.95 -14.63
N ILE A 446 1.75 -49.65 -15.91
CA ILE A 446 0.83 -50.07 -16.97
C ILE A 446 0.92 -51.59 -17.17
N LEU A 447 2.13 -52.15 -17.25
CA LEU A 447 2.35 -53.58 -17.41
C LEU A 447 1.84 -54.37 -16.21
N ASP A 448 2.09 -53.87 -14.99
CA ASP A 448 1.56 -54.48 -13.76
C ASP A 448 0.03 -54.57 -13.80
N ASN A 449 -0.66 -53.47 -14.14
CA ASN A 449 -2.12 -53.46 -14.28
C ASN A 449 -2.59 -54.46 -15.36
N ILE A 450 -1.96 -54.44 -16.54
CA ILE A 450 -2.29 -55.34 -17.66
C ILE A 450 -2.17 -56.82 -17.26
N LEU A 451 -1.14 -57.17 -16.50
CA LEU A 451 -0.88 -58.54 -16.07
C LEU A 451 -1.87 -59.00 -14.99
N GLU A 452 -2.41 -58.08 -14.19
CA GLU A 452 -3.44 -58.35 -13.18
C GLU A 452 -4.84 -58.58 -13.78
N LEU A 453 -5.14 -58.03 -14.96
CA LEU A 453 -6.45 -58.19 -15.61
C LEU A 453 -6.79 -59.65 -15.91
N THR A 454 -8.01 -60.08 -15.62
CA THR A 454 -8.40 -61.49 -15.84
C THR A 454 -8.74 -61.76 -17.29
N VAL A 455 -9.36 -60.79 -17.96
CA VAL A 455 -9.71 -60.84 -19.38
C VAL A 455 -9.03 -59.70 -20.11
N ILE A 456 -8.18 -60.03 -21.09
CA ILE A 456 -7.52 -59.04 -21.94
C ILE A 456 -7.41 -59.52 -23.39
N PRO A 457 -7.71 -58.68 -24.40
CA PRO A 457 -7.54 -59.04 -25.80
C PRO A 457 -6.09 -59.39 -26.16
N GLU A 458 -5.91 -60.48 -26.91
CA GLU A 458 -4.61 -60.97 -27.39
C GLU A 458 -3.79 -59.88 -28.09
N ILE A 459 -4.45 -59.08 -28.92
CA ILE A 459 -3.82 -57.98 -29.68
C ILE A 459 -3.15 -56.94 -28.79
N ILE A 460 -3.68 -56.70 -27.59
CA ILE A 460 -3.09 -55.75 -26.64
C ILE A 460 -1.79 -56.31 -26.09
N ILE A 461 -1.79 -57.57 -25.66
CA ILE A 461 -0.57 -58.24 -25.17
C ILE A 461 0.50 -58.26 -26.27
N ILE A 462 0.13 -58.62 -27.51
CA ILE A 462 1.05 -58.61 -28.65
C ILE A 462 1.66 -57.22 -28.84
N LYS A 463 0.86 -56.16 -28.77
CA LYS A 463 1.37 -54.79 -28.98
C LYS A 463 2.28 -54.31 -27.85
N PHE A 464 2.06 -54.71 -26.60
CA PHE A 464 3.00 -54.43 -25.52
C PHE A 464 4.27 -55.29 -25.61
N LEU A 465 4.17 -56.54 -26.05
CA LEU A 465 5.35 -57.36 -26.36
C LEU A 465 6.18 -56.73 -27.48
N ASP A 466 5.53 -56.26 -28.56
CA ASP A 466 6.19 -55.51 -29.64
C ASP A 466 6.89 -54.26 -29.07
N LEU A 467 6.20 -53.48 -28.22
CA LEU A 467 6.78 -52.30 -27.57
C LEU A 467 8.05 -52.66 -26.78
N ILE A 468 7.99 -53.70 -25.95
CA ILE A 468 9.11 -54.14 -25.12
C ILE A 468 10.26 -54.70 -25.97
N LEU A 469 9.97 -55.38 -27.09
CA LEU A 469 10.98 -55.98 -27.97
C LEU A 469 11.66 -54.97 -28.87
N TYR A 470 10.89 -54.04 -29.45
CA TYR A 470 11.37 -53.14 -30.50
C TYR A 470 11.70 -51.74 -30.01
N ARG A 471 11.20 -51.31 -28.84
CA ARG A 471 11.49 -50.01 -28.23
C ARG A 471 12.11 -50.11 -26.83
N GLN A 472 12.81 -51.20 -26.54
CA GLN A 472 13.47 -51.45 -25.25
C GLN A 472 14.30 -50.25 -24.74
N ARG A 473 14.96 -49.50 -25.64
CA ARG A 473 15.81 -48.35 -25.29
C ARG A 473 15.04 -47.11 -24.85
N ASP A 474 13.77 -47.01 -25.22
CA ASP A 474 12.91 -45.86 -24.92
C ASP A 474 12.10 -46.08 -23.63
N LEU A 475 12.14 -47.30 -23.08
CA LEU A 475 11.43 -47.68 -21.85
C LEU A 475 12.33 -47.45 -20.63
N LEU A 476 11.74 -46.90 -19.56
CA LEU A 476 12.42 -46.76 -18.27
C LEU A 476 12.43 -48.09 -17.49
N LEU A 477 12.96 -49.15 -18.11
CA LEU A 477 13.08 -50.50 -17.55
C LEU A 477 14.51 -50.99 -17.65
N ASN A 478 14.97 -51.74 -16.65
CA ASN A 478 16.23 -52.46 -16.73
C ASN A 478 16.06 -53.85 -17.41
N ASP A 479 17.16 -54.43 -17.88
CA ASP A 479 17.12 -55.70 -18.63
C ASP A 479 16.47 -56.86 -17.86
N ARG A 480 16.59 -56.85 -16.52
CA ARG A 480 15.96 -57.87 -15.66
C ARG A 480 14.44 -57.69 -15.62
N GLU A 481 13.95 -56.48 -15.46
CA GLU A 481 12.52 -56.14 -15.49
C GLU A 481 11.92 -56.49 -16.85
N ILE A 482 12.61 -56.12 -17.94
CA ILE A 482 12.18 -56.43 -19.31
C ILE A 482 12.02 -57.93 -19.52
N ASN A 483 13.01 -58.73 -19.11
CA ASN A 483 12.93 -60.19 -19.24
C ASN A 483 11.79 -60.76 -18.39
N ASN A 484 11.55 -60.21 -17.20
CA ASN A 484 10.46 -60.65 -16.33
C ASN A 484 9.08 -60.37 -16.97
N TYR A 485 8.84 -59.13 -17.43
CA TYR A 485 7.58 -58.79 -18.11
C TYR A 485 7.38 -59.57 -19.40
N LYS A 486 8.44 -59.81 -20.20
CA LYS A 486 8.36 -60.66 -21.40
C LYS A 486 7.82 -62.05 -21.04
N ILE A 487 8.41 -62.70 -20.03
CA ILE A 487 7.98 -64.03 -19.58
C ILE A 487 6.53 -63.99 -19.09
N GLN A 488 6.18 -63.02 -18.25
CA GLN A 488 4.82 -62.90 -17.70
C GLN A 488 3.78 -62.67 -18.81
N MET A 489 4.07 -61.82 -19.79
CA MET A 489 3.18 -61.57 -20.92
C MET A 489 3.03 -62.78 -21.85
N ILE A 490 4.10 -63.52 -22.13
CA ILE A 490 4.03 -64.78 -22.90
C ILE A 490 3.17 -65.81 -22.17
N ASN A 491 3.34 -65.95 -20.85
CA ASN A 491 2.51 -66.85 -20.05
C ASN A 491 1.03 -66.43 -20.07
N LYS A 492 0.75 -65.12 -20.00
CA LYS A 492 -0.60 -64.57 -20.12
C LYS A 492 -1.23 -64.88 -21.49
N LEU A 493 -0.46 -64.73 -22.57
CA LEU A 493 -0.88 -65.04 -23.94
C LEU A 493 -1.20 -66.54 -24.11
N GLN A 494 -0.34 -67.41 -23.57
CA GLN A 494 -0.56 -68.86 -23.59
C GLN A 494 -1.82 -69.27 -22.84
N PHE A 495 -2.09 -68.64 -21.69
CA PHE A 495 -3.30 -68.88 -20.91
C PHE A 495 -4.57 -68.47 -21.68
N ILE A 496 -4.55 -67.33 -22.37
CA ILE A 496 -5.68 -66.88 -23.20
C ILE A 496 -5.94 -67.84 -24.35
N ASN A 497 -4.91 -68.36 -25.01
CA ASN A 497 -5.04 -69.32 -26.12
C ASN A 497 -5.50 -70.73 -25.67
N GLN A 498 -5.59 -70.99 -24.36
CA GLN A 498 -6.07 -72.24 -23.78
C GLN A 498 -7.54 -72.17 -23.28
N GLN A 499 -8.12 -70.96 -23.21
CA GLN A 499 -9.54 -70.72 -22.93
C GLN A 499 -10.34 -70.68 -24.23
#